data_AF-A0A3A9ASB0-F1
#
_entry.id   AF-A0A3A9ASB0-F1
#
_cell.length_a   1.000
_cell.length_b   1.000
_cell.length_c   1.000
_cell.angle_alpha   90.00
_cell.angle_beta   90.00
_cell.angle_gamma   90.00
#
_symmetry.space_group_name_H-M   'P 1'
#
loop_
_entity.id
_entity.type
_entity.pdbx_description
1 polymer ?
#
loop_
_entity_poly.entity_id
_entity_poly.type
_entity_poly.pdbx_seq_one_letter_code
_entity_poly.pdbx_strand_id
1 'polypeptide(L)'
;MRKYEFTGESKKVGIFGDITVRRIRATVSFGIVKNGELGGWIEKEENLSEENNAWVYGNAKVCGNAKVYGDAKVCGDAEVCGDAEVYGDAEVYGDAKVYGNAKVCGNAKVCGDAEVYGNAEVYGNAKVCGDAKVCGNAWVYGDAKVCGDAEVYGDAEVYGDAKVCGDAKVCGDAKVYGNAEVYGNAEVYGASHLLVIGPIGSRNSFTTFFRDKDKEITVRCGCFQGKFDKFIEKVQETHGDSRYAMVYRVAAEVAKVHIDLD
;
A
#
# COMPACT_ATOMS: atom_id res chain seq x y z
N MET A 1 29.07 11.99 -18.61
CA MET A 1 29.70 10.78 -18.03
C MET A 1 28.58 9.81 -17.73
N ARG A 2 28.80 8.49 -17.89
CA ARG A 2 27.83 7.51 -17.40
C ARG A 2 27.73 7.61 -15.88
N LYS A 3 26.55 7.36 -15.34
CA LYS A 3 26.24 7.34 -13.90
C LYS A 3 26.76 6.05 -13.25
N TYR A 4 26.72 4.94 -13.99
CA TYR A 4 27.21 3.65 -13.52
C TYR A 4 27.79 2.78 -14.64
N GLU A 5 28.42 1.69 -14.23
CA GLU A 5 28.90 0.63 -15.09
C GLU A 5 28.58 -0.75 -14.49
N PHE A 6 28.61 -1.79 -15.32
CA PHE A 6 28.60 -3.17 -14.84
C PHE A 6 30.00 -3.57 -14.36
N THR A 7 30.08 -4.19 -13.19
CA THR A 7 31.35 -4.64 -12.60
C THR A 7 31.94 -5.89 -13.26
N GLY A 8 31.14 -6.62 -14.04
CA GLY A 8 31.46 -7.94 -14.57
C GLY A 8 30.93 -9.10 -13.71
N GLU A 9 30.56 -8.86 -12.45
CA GLU A 9 29.88 -9.85 -11.62
C GLU A 9 28.46 -10.09 -12.13
N SER A 10 28.04 -11.36 -12.17
CA SER A 10 26.70 -11.75 -12.60
C SER A 10 26.19 -12.95 -11.82
N LYS A 11 24.85 -13.08 -11.75
CA LYS A 11 24.18 -14.25 -11.18
C LYS A 11 22.86 -14.50 -11.88
N LYS A 12 22.42 -15.76 -11.87
CA LYS A 12 21.07 -16.14 -12.30
C LYS A 12 20.08 -15.90 -11.17
N VAL A 13 18.92 -15.35 -11.50
CA VAL A 13 17.81 -15.13 -10.57
C VAL A 13 16.55 -15.74 -11.15
N GLY A 14 15.84 -16.55 -10.36
CA GLY A 14 14.70 -17.36 -10.81
C GLY A 14 13.36 -16.63 -10.79
N ILE A 15 13.35 -15.31 -10.96
CA ILE A 15 12.17 -14.48 -10.68
C ILE A 15 11.09 -14.66 -11.77
N PHE A 16 11.49 -14.95 -13.01
CA PHE A 16 10.61 -15.32 -14.13
C PHE A 16 11.34 -16.20 -15.17
N GLY A 17 12.14 -17.17 -14.69
CA GLY A 17 13.05 -17.97 -15.51
C GLY A 17 14.52 -17.65 -15.24
N ASP A 18 15.43 -18.18 -16.05
CA ASP A 18 16.89 -18.00 -15.90
C ASP A 18 17.35 -16.60 -16.37
N ILE A 19 16.97 -15.55 -15.63
CA ILE A 19 17.44 -14.19 -15.92
C ILE A 19 18.83 -13.99 -15.33
N THR A 20 19.74 -13.43 -16.12
CA THR A 20 21.08 -13.04 -15.64
C THR A 20 21.09 -11.57 -15.28
N VAL A 21 21.30 -11.27 -14.00
CA VAL A 21 21.50 -9.90 -13.53
C VAL A 21 22.98 -9.63 -13.26
N ARG A 22 23.38 -8.38 -13.41
CA ARG A 22 24.76 -7.92 -13.30
C ARG A 22 24.88 -6.85 -12.23
N ARG A 23 25.95 -6.91 -11.44
CA ARG A 23 26.21 -5.96 -10.36
C ARG A 23 26.64 -4.62 -10.95
N ILE A 24 26.02 -3.53 -10.51
CA ILE A 24 26.39 -2.17 -10.93
C ILE A 24 27.35 -1.49 -9.96
N ARG A 25 28.09 -0.52 -10.45
CA ARG A 25 28.96 0.36 -9.67
C ARG A 25 28.82 1.79 -10.17
N ALA A 26 28.70 2.75 -9.25
CA ALA A 26 28.65 4.16 -9.58
C ALA A 26 30.00 4.64 -10.14
N THR A 27 29.97 5.42 -11.22
CA THR A 27 31.16 5.99 -11.89
C THR A 27 31.33 7.49 -11.62
N VAL A 28 30.34 8.09 -10.97
CA VAL A 28 30.32 9.48 -10.49
C VAL A 28 29.54 9.53 -9.18
N SER A 29 29.72 10.58 -8.38
CA SER A 29 28.90 10.81 -7.19
C SER A 29 27.61 11.57 -7.57
N PHE A 30 26.47 11.16 -7.01
CA PHE A 30 25.16 11.79 -7.22
C PHE A 30 24.25 11.50 -6.03
N GLY A 31 23.43 12.47 -5.62
CA GLY A 31 22.64 12.37 -4.39
C GLY A 31 23.53 11.98 -3.19
N ILE A 32 23.25 10.83 -2.60
CA ILE A 32 24.03 10.24 -1.50
C ILE A 32 25.04 9.17 -1.97
N VAL A 33 24.99 8.74 -3.23
CA VAL A 33 25.82 7.69 -3.81
C VAL A 33 27.19 8.26 -4.16
N LYS A 34 28.25 7.57 -3.75
CA LYS A 34 29.64 7.99 -4.01
C LYS A 34 30.21 7.29 -5.25
N ASN A 35 31.13 7.98 -5.94
CA ASN A 35 31.91 7.36 -7.00
C ASN A 35 32.61 6.08 -6.50
N GLY A 36 32.48 4.98 -7.25
CA GLY A 36 33.01 3.66 -6.92
C GLY A 36 32.11 2.80 -6.03
N GLU A 37 30.99 3.32 -5.54
CA GLU A 37 30.06 2.58 -4.68
C GLU A 37 29.36 1.46 -5.46
N LEU A 38 29.30 0.26 -4.87
CA LEU A 38 28.58 -0.87 -5.43
C LEU A 38 27.06 -0.70 -5.22
N GLY A 39 26.30 -0.75 -6.32
CA GLY A 39 24.83 -0.81 -6.28
C GLY A 39 24.32 -2.25 -6.28
N GLY A 40 23.04 -2.44 -6.57
CA GLY A 40 22.40 -3.74 -6.66
C GLY A 40 22.63 -4.43 -8.01
N TRP A 41 21.64 -5.19 -8.45
CA TRP A 41 21.72 -6.05 -9.62
C TRP A 41 20.68 -5.64 -10.65
N ILE A 42 21.11 -5.37 -11.88
CA ILE A 42 20.18 -5.09 -12.99
C ILE A 42 20.47 -6.01 -14.19
N GLU A 43 19.46 -6.33 -15.00
CA GLU A 43 19.64 -7.16 -16.20
C GLU A 43 20.29 -6.39 -17.35
N LYS A 44 19.79 -5.18 -17.63
CA LYS A 44 20.18 -4.33 -18.76
C LYS A 44 20.17 -2.84 -18.38
N GLU A 45 20.87 -2.01 -19.16
CA GLU A 45 21.02 -0.57 -18.88
C GLU A 45 19.65 0.15 -18.80
N GLU A 46 18.65 -0.32 -19.53
CA GLU A 46 17.31 0.25 -19.52
C GLU A 46 16.57 0.08 -18.19
N ASN A 47 17.03 -0.82 -17.31
CA ASN A 47 16.39 -1.04 -16.02
C ASN A 47 16.62 0.10 -15.02
N LEU A 48 17.69 0.89 -15.20
CA LEU A 48 18.04 1.98 -14.30
C LEU A 48 18.44 3.21 -15.11
N SER A 49 17.65 4.28 -14.98
CA SER A 49 17.90 5.52 -15.71
C SER A 49 19.29 6.09 -15.39
N GLU A 50 19.93 6.69 -16.39
CA GLU A 50 21.18 7.47 -16.26
C GLU A 50 20.93 8.88 -15.68
N GLU A 51 19.68 9.33 -15.64
CA GLU A 51 19.27 10.65 -15.16
C GLU A 51 18.91 10.63 -13.67
N ASN A 52 18.94 11.81 -13.04
CA ASN A 52 18.55 12.05 -11.65
C ASN A 52 19.22 11.07 -10.66
N ASN A 53 18.66 10.91 -9.44
CA ASN A 53 19.30 10.17 -8.36
C ASN A 53 18.79 8.73 -8.18
N ALA A 54 18.01 8.21 -9.12
CA ALA A 54 17.53 6.83 -9.09
C ALA A 54 18.68 5.84 -8.90
N TRP A 55 18.53 4.92 -7.95
CA TRP A 55 19.57 3.93 -7.64
C TRP A 55 19.02 2.63 -7.06
N VAL A 56 19.66 1.54 -7.47
CA VAL A 56 19.45 0.20 -6.91
C VAL A 56 20.60 -0.07 -5.95
N TYR A 57 20.31 -0.33 -4.68
CA TYR A 57 21.28 -0.53 -3.61
C TYR A 57 21.35 -2.00 -3.17
N GLY A 58 22.44 -2.38 -2.50
CA GLY A 58 22.48 -3.61 -1.71
C GLY A 58 22.28 -4.87 -2.57
N ASN A 59 21.33 -5.71 -2.21
CA ASN A 59 21.03 -6.96 -2.92
C ASN A 59 19.84 -6.85 -3.88
N ALA A 60 19.22 -5.68 -3.95
CA ALA A 60 18.03 -5.45 -4.74
C ALA A 60 18.26 -5.78 -6.22
N LYS A 61 17.18 -6.21 -6.87
CA LYS A 61 17.21 -6.76 -8.22
C LYS A 61 16.19 -6.02 -9.09
N VAL A 62 16.61 -5.60 -10.27
CA VAL A 62 15.72 -5.03 -11.29
C VAL A 62 15.91 -5.79 -12.61
N CYS A 63 14.87 -6.41 -13.14
CA CYS A 63 14.97 -7.22 -14.35
C CYS A 63 13.71 -7.19 -15.23
N GLY A 64 13.77 -7.87 -16.38
CA GLY A 64 12.75 -7.78 -17.41
C GLY A 64 12.76 -6.39 -18.07
N ASN A 65 11.57 -5.84 -18.28
CA ASN A 65 11.36 -4.49 -18.78
C ASN A 65 11.16 -3.46 -17.66
N ALA A 66 11.32 -3.86 -16.40
CA ALA A 66 11.12 -2.97 -15.27
C ALA A 66 12.07 -1.78 -15.34
N LYS A 67 11.61 -0.61 -14.87
CA LYS A 67 12.37 0.64 -14.91
C LYS A 67 12.38 1.33 -13.56
N VAL A 68 13.58 1.76 -13.15
CA VAL A 68 13.79 2.64 -11.99
C VAL A 68 14.34 3.97 -12.48
N TYR A 69 13.63 5.06 -12.22
CA TYR A 69 13.98 6.40 -12.71
C TYR A 69 13.54 7.52 -11.77
N GLY A 70 13.86 8.80 -12.09
CA GLY A 70 13.65 9.90 -11.14
C GLY A 70 14.64 9.82 -9.98
N ASP A 71 14.17 9.95 -8.74
CA ASP A 71 14.95 9.87 -7.50
C ASP A 71 14.64 8.60 -6.69
N ALA A 72 14.04 7.60 -7.36
CA ALA A 72 13.57 6.37 -6.74
C ALA A 72 14.70 5.52 -6.16
N LYS A 73 14.44 4.86 -5.04
CA LYS A 73 15.39 3.98 -4.36
C LYS A 73 14.83 2.57 -4.25
N VAL A 74 15.61 1.61 -4.72
CA VAL A 74 15.31 0.17 -4.52
C VAL A 74 16.45 -0.42 -3.69
N CYS A 75 16.18 -0.97 -2.50
CA CYS A 75 17.22 -1.46 -1.59
C CYS A 75 16.80 -2.71 -0.79
N GLY A 76 17.68 -3.21 0.08
CA GLY A 76 17.46 -4.48 0.75
C GLY A 76 17.59 -5.65 -0.22
N ASP A 77 16.68 -6.61 -0.13
CA ASP A 77 16.54 -7.78 -1.00
C ASP A 77 15.39 -7.62 -2.02
N ALA A 78 14.82 -6.40 -2.11
CA ALA A 78 13.67 -6.08 -2.95
C ALA A 78 13.85 -6.45 -4.43
N GLU A 79 12.74 -6.82 -5.07
CA GLU A 79 12.71 -7.28 -6.45
C GLU A 79 11.72 -6.46 -7.28
N VAL A 80 12.19 -5.88 -8.38
CA VAL A 80 11.37 -5.14 -9.34
C VAL A 80 11.51 -5.78 -10.73
N CYS A 81 10.42 -6.27 -11.30
CA CYS A 81 10.48 -7.11 -12.50
C CYS A 81 9.22 -7.03 -13.39
N GLY A 82 9.21 -7.74 -14.52
CA GLY A 82 8.13 -7.60 -15.51
C GLY A 82 8.22 -6.27 -16.25
N ASP A 83 7.09 -5.56 -16.37
CA ASP A 83 6.97 -4.21 -16.94
C ASP A 83 6.78 -3.13 -15.85
N ALA A 84 7.18 -3.43 -14.60
CA ALA A 84 6.96 -2.56 -13.46
C ALA A 84 7.77 -1.25 -13.52
N GLU A 85 7.20 -0.17 -13.01
CA GLU A 85 7.87 1.14 -12.94
C GLU A 85 7.94 1.68 -11.52
N VAL A 86 9.15 2.07 -11.09
CA VAL A 86 9.39 2.74 -9.81
C VAL A 86 10.06 4.09 -10.07
N TYR A 87 9.38 5.18 -9.72
CA TYR A 87 9.85 6.53 -10.08
C TYR A 87 9.43 7.65 -9.12
N GLY A 88 9.86 8.87 -9.38
CA GLY A 88 9.70 9.98 -8.42
C GLY A 88 10.62 9.78 -7.22
N ASP A 89 10.14 10.02 -6.01
CA ASP A 89 10.84 9.81 -4.74
C ASP A 89 10.50 8.44 -4.09
N ALA A 90 9.98 7.50 -4.88
CA ALA A 90 9.47 6.23 -4.37
C ALA A 90 10.58 5.36 -3.75
N GLU A 91 10.25 4.64 -2.69
CA GLU A 91 11.16 3.74 -1.98
C GLU A 91 10.60 2.32 -1.92
N VAL A 92 11.32 1.35 -2.47
CA VAL A 92 11.02 -0.09 -2.39
C VAL A 92 12.16 -0.78 -1.63
N TYR A 93 11.87 -1.41 -0.49
CA TYR A 93 12.91 -1.94 0.39
C TYR A 93 12.48 -3.14 1.24
N GLY A 94 13.44 -3.81 1.88
CA GLY A 94 13.17 -5.09 2.57
C GLY A 94 13.12 -6.23 1.56
N ASP A 95 12.13 -7.12 1.69
CA ASP A 95 11.88 -8.26 0.81
C ASP A 95 10.75 -7.98 -0.20
N ALA A 96 10.39 -6.70 -0.37
CA ALA A 96 9.25 -6.26 -1.16
C ALA A 96 9.39 -6.61 -2.64
N LYS A 97 8.27 -6.98 -3.28
CA LYS A 97 8.21 -7.32 -4.71
C LYS A 97 7.27 -6.40 -5.47
N VAL A 98 7.74 -5.87 -6.60
CA VAL A 98 6.94 -5.07 -7.53
C VAL A 98 7.06 -5.69 -8.91
N TYR A 99 5.96 -6.19 -9.48
CA TYR A 99 6.00 -6.94 -10.73
C TYR A 99 4.74 -6.82 -11.60
N GLY A 100 4.76 -7.40 -12.80
CA GLY A 100 3.68 -7.17 -13.78
C GLY A 100 3.77 -5.76 -14.37
N ASN A 101 2.64 -5.06 -14.51
CA ASN A 101 2.56 -3.66 -14.97
C ASN A 101 2.44 -2.66 -13.81
N ALA A 102 2.84 -3.06 -12.59
CA ALA A 102 2.65 -2.26 -11.39
C ALA A 102 3.46 -0.95 -11.45
N LYS A 103 2.92 0.12 -10.88
CA LYS A 103 3.61 1.41 -10.76
C LYS A 103 3.70 1.86 -9.31
N VAL A 104 4.89 2.28 -8.89
CA VAL A 104 5.13 2.89 -7.59
C VAL A 104 5.77 4.26 -7.80
N CYS A 105 5.10 5.34 -7.40
CA CYS A 105 5.60 6.69 -7.65
C CYS A 105 5.27 7.75 -6.59
N GLY A 106 5.72 8.99 -6.81
CA GLY A 106 5.62 10.05 -5.79
C GLY A 106 6.54 9.74 -4.61
N ASN A 107 6.06 9.93 -3.38
CA ASN A 107 6.76 9.57 -2.13
C ASN A 107 6.34 8.17 -1.60
N ALA A 108 5.77 7.33 -2.45
CA ALA A 108 5.23 6.04 -2.04
C ALA A 108 6.31 5.12 -1.47
N LYS A 109 5.93 4.31 -0.49
CA LYS A 109 6.82 3.33 0.15
C LYS A 109 6.23 1.93 0.11
N VAL A 110 6.99 0.97 -0.40
CA VAL A 110 6.65 -0.46 -0.37
C VAL A 110 7.74 -1.20 0.40
N CYS A 111 7.38 -1.91 1.48
CA CYS A 111 8.38 -2.55 2.33
C CYS A 111 7.95 -3.79 3.10
N GLY A 112 8.91 -4.47 3.74
CA GLY A 112 8.68 -5.79 4.35
C GLY A 112 8.52 -6.83 3.25
N ASP A 113 7.59 -7.77 3.42
CA ASP A 113 7.26 -8.81 2.45
C ASP A 113 6.16 -8.39 1.46
N ALA A 114 5.92 -7.08 1.31
CA ALA A 114 4.79 -6.56 0.56
C ALA A 114 4.92 -6.84 -0.95
N GLU A 115 3.80 -7.18 -1.59
CA GLU A 115 3.73 -7.46 -3.02
C GLU A 115 2.78 -6.48 -3.74
N VAL A 116 3.28 -5.80 -4.77
CA VAL A 116 2.49 -4.93 -5.65
C VAL A 116 2.58 -5.45 -7.08
N TYR A 117 1.47 -5.88 -7.66
CA TYR A 117 1.49 -6.54 -8.97
C TYR A 117 0.24 -6.36 -9.83
N GLY A 118 0.24 -6.90 -11.06
CA GLY A 118 -0.84 -6.66 -12.01
C GLY A 118 -0.75 -5.25 -12.59
N ASN A 119 -1.85 -4.51 -12.64
CA ASN A 119 -1.90 -3.11 -13.05
C ASN A 119 -2.01 -2.16 -11.85
N ALA A 120 -1.61 -2.62 -10.65
CA ALA A 120 -1.75 -1.84 -9.43
C ALA A 120 -0.88 -0.58 -9.44
N GLU A 121 -1.41 0.52 -8.90
CA GLU A 121 -0.68 1.78 -8.77
C GLU A 121 -0.65 2.25 -7.31
N VAL A 122 0.57 2.49 -6.80
CA VAL A 122 0.82 3.03 -5.45
C VAL A 122 1.53 4.37 -5.59
N TYR A 123 0.88 5.47 -5.18
CA TYR A 123 1.43 6.81 -5.40
C TYR A 123 1.11 7.82 -4.30
N GLY A 124 1.63 9.05 -4.42
CA GLY A 124 1.50 10.06 -3.36
C GLY A 124 2.39 9.73 -2.16
N ASN A 125 1.87 9.78 -0.93
CA ASN A 125 2.59 9.41 0.29
C ASN A 125 2.18 8.00 0.79
N ALA A 126 1.61 7.19 -0.10
CA ALA A 126 1.05 5.90 0.27
C ALA A 126 2.13 4.95 0.82
N LYS A 127 1.75 4.11 1.79
CA LYS A 127 2.61 3.09 2.37
C LYS A 127 1.98 1.71 2.31
N VAL A 128 2.65 0.77 1.67
CA VAL A 128 2.31 -0.66 1.66
C VAL A 128 3.40 -1.41 2.43
N CYS A 129 3.05 -2.17 3.47
CA CYS A 129 4.06 -2.81 4.32
C CYS A 129 3.61 -4.13 4.99
N GLY A 130 4.58 -4.92 5.48
CA GLY A 130 4.31 -6.27 6.02
C GLY A 130 3.97 -7.24 4.89
N ASP A 131 3.09 -8.21 5.12
CA ASP A 131 2.66 -9.21 4.14
C ASP A 131 1.57 -8.70 3.16
N ALA A 132 1.45 -7.38 3.01
CA ALA A 132 0.35 -6.76 2.29
C ALA A 132 0.45 -7.01 0.78
N LYS A 133 -0.70 -7.25 0.13
CA LYS A 133 -0.80 -7.48 -1.31
C LYS A 133 -1.70 -6.44 -1.96
N VAL A 134 -1.18 -5.79 -3.00
CA VAL A 134 -1.95 -4.86 -3.84
C VAL A 134 -1.88 -5.34 -5.28
N CYS A 135 -3.01 -5.72 -5.88
CA CYS A 135 -3.01 -6.31 -7.21
C CYS A 135 -4.24 -6.01 -8.07
N GLY A 136 -4.27 -6.53 -9.31
CA GLY A 136 -5.32 -6.20 -10.27
C GLY A 136 -5.20 -4.74 -10.73
N ASN A 137 -6.32 -4.03 -10.84
CA ASN A 137 -6.35 -2.60 -11.17
C ASN A 137 -6.45 -1.74 -9.89
N ALA A 138 -5.83 -2.14 -8.77
CA ALA A 138 -5.99 -1.43 -7.51
C ALA A 138 -5.21 -0.11 -7.47
N TRP A 139 -5.78 0.92 -6.85
CA TRP A 139 -5.13 2.22 -6.62
C TRP A 139 -4.99 2.52 -5.13
N VAL A 140 -3.76 2.76 -4.68
CA VAL A 140 -3.46 3.18 -3.29
C VAL A 140 -2.72 4.51 -3.32
N TYR A 141 -3.33 5.58 -2.81
CA TYR A 141 -2.78 6.94 -2.96
C TYR A 141 -3.06 7.92 -1.82
N GLY A 142 -2.46 9.12 -1.89
CA GLY A 142 -2.52 10.09 -0.79
C GLY A 142 -1.70 9.61 0.41
N ASP A 143 -2.21 9.78 1.63
CA ASP A 143 -1.53 9.35 2.87
C ASP A 143 -1.93 7.92 3.32
N ALA A 144 -2.42 7.10 2.37
CA ALA A 144 -3.02 5.80 2.64
C ALA A 144 -2.01 4.77 3.14
N LYS A 145 -2.46 3.85 3.99
CA LYS A 145 -1.64 2.79 4.59
C LYS A 145 -2.30 1.42 4.42
N VAL A 146 -1.60 0.50 3.80
CA VAL A 146 -1.97 -0.92 3.70
C VAL A 146 -0.91 -1.73 4.45
N CYS A 147 -1.30 -2.51 5.46
CA CYS A 147 -0.35 -3.13 6.38
C CYS A 147 -0.71 -4.54 6.90
N GLY A 148 0.29 -5.37 7.19
CA GLY A 148 0.06 -6.76 7.65
C GLY A 148 -0.51 -7.63 6.52
N ASP A 149 -1.30 -8.65 6.85
CA ASP A 149 -1.89 -9.60 5.89
C ASP A 149 -3.04 -9.03 5.03
N ALA A 150 -3.01 -7.73 4.71
CA ALA A 150 -4.08 -7.04 4.02
C ALA A 150 -4.01 -7.24 2.50
N GLU A 151 -5.16 -7.43 1.86
CA GLU A 151 -5.28 -7.61 0.41
C GLU A 151 -6.16 -6.51 -0.20
N VAL A 152 -5.63 -5.79 -1.19
CA VAL A 152 -6.36 -4.82 -2.02
C VAL A 152 -6.29 -5.28 -3.48
N TYR A 153 -7.41 -5.64 -4.10
CA TYR A 153 -7.41 -6.22 -5.44
C TYR A 153 -8.62 -5.87 -6.32
N GLY A 154 -8.49 -5.99 -7.64
CA GLY A 154 -9.56 -5.58 -8.57
C GLY A 154 -9.57 -4.07 -8.77
N ASP A 155 -10.72 -3.47 -9.10
CA ASP A 155 -10.86 -2.02 -9.37
C ASP A 155 -11.00 -1.18 -8.07
N ALA A 156 -10.25 -1.56 -7.02
CA ALA A 156 -10.38 -0.99 -5.69
C ALA A 156 -9.57 0.29 -5.50
N GLU A 157 -10.11 1.25 -4.75
CA GLU A 157 -9.45 2.52 -4.43
C GLU A 157 -9.28 2.70 -2.92
N VAL A 158 -8.05 2.93 -2.46
CA VAL A 158 -7.72 3.31 -1.07
C VAL A 158 -6.97 4.64 -1.07
N TYR A 159 -7.55 5.70 -0.47
CA TYR A 159 -6.96 7.04 -0.57
C TYR A 159 -7.13 7.97 0.62
N GLY A 160 -6.31 9.03 0.67
CA GLY A 160 -6.28 9.96 1.81
C GLY A 160 -5.69 9.30 3.06
N ASP A 161 -6.12 9.65 4.26
CA ASP A 161 -5.61 9.08 5.52
C ASP A 161 -6.11 7.64 5.82
N ALA A 162 -6.50 6.89 4.79
CA ALA A 162 -7.13 5.58 4.93
C ALA A 162 -6.14 4.53 5.44
N LYS A 163 -6.61 3.61 6.28
CA LYS A 163 -5.83 2.49 6.81
C LYS A 163 -6.54 1.17 6.57
N VAL A 164 -5.86 0.24 5.92
CA VAL A 164 -6.29 -1.15 5.72
C VAL A 164 -5.24 -2.05 6.36
N CYS A 165 -5.58 -2.77 7.43
CA CYS A 165 -4.56 -3.53 8.18
C CYS A 165 -5.01 -4.88 8.76
N GLY A 166 -4.06 -5.82 8.90
CA GLY A 166 -4.36 -7.20 9.34
C GLY A 166 -5.04 -8.00 8.23
N ASP A 167 -5.89 -8.97 8.56
CA ASP A 167 -6.57 -9.87 7.61
C ASP A 167 -7.69 -9.20 6.76
N ALA A 168 -7.52 -7.93 6.40
CA ALA A 168 -8.54 -7.14 5.71
C ALA A 168 -8.50 -7.36 4.19
N LYS A 169 -9.66 -7.55 3.58
CA LYS A 169 -9.81 -7.68 2.13
C LYS A 169 -10.63 -6.53 1.57
N VAL A 170 -10.05 -5.80 0.63
CA VAL A 170 -10.71 -4.73 -0.13
C VAL A 170 -10.67 -5.11 -1.61
N CYS A 171 -11.82 -5.25 -2.26
CA CYS A 171 -11.82 -5.65 -3.66
C CYS A 171 -12.98 -5.13 -4.51
N GLY A 172 -12.98 -5.46 -5.80
CA GLY A 172 -13.98 -4.96 -6.75
C GLY A 172 -13.98 -3.44 -6.80
N ASP A 173 -15.14 -2.82 -6.89
CA ASP A 173 -15.30 -1.35 -6.94
C ASP A 173 -15.29 -0.69 -5.53
N ALA A 174 -14.59 -1.28 -4.56
CA ALA A 174 -14.52 -0.75 -3.20
C ALA A 174 -13.76 0.58 -3.13
N LYS A 175 -14.29 1.55 -2.36
CA LYS A 175 -13.66 2.86 -2.15
C LYS A 175 -13.49 3.13 -0.66
N VAL A 176 -12.25 3.17 -0.20
CA VAL A 176 -11.86 3.45 1.20
C VAL A 176 -11.14 4.78 1.24
N TYR A 177 -11.69 5.78 1.94
CA TYR A 177 -11.15 7.13 1.87
C TYR A 177 -11.25 7.98 3.12
N GLY A 178 -10.41 9.02 3.18
CA GLY A 178 -10.32 9.92 4.33
C GLY A 178 -9.77 9.16 5.55
N ASN A 179 -10.26 9.48 6.75
CA ASN A 179 -9.85 8.79 7.98
C ASN A 179 -10.56 7.43 8.18
N ALA A 180 -10.67 6.63 7.12
CA ALA A 180 -11.27 5.31 7.16
C ALA A 180 -10.29 4.28 7.75
N GLU A 181 -10.75 3.44 8.68
CA GLU A 181 -9.94 2.34 9.22
C GLU A 181 -10.66 1.00 9.01
N VAL A 182 -10.15 0.19 8.07
CA VAL A 182 -10.58 -1.18 7.77
C VAL A 182 -9.54 -2.12 8.36
N TYR A 183 -9.94 -3.06 9.22
CA TYR A 183 -8.96 -3.93 9.89
C TYR A 183 -9.53 -5.28 10.29
N GLY A 184 -8.62 -6.23 10.57
CA GLY A 184 -8.99 -7.56 11.06
C GLY A 184 -9.77 -8.32 9.98
N ASN A 185 -10.83 -9.03 10.36
CA ASN A 185 -11.65 -9.84 9.45
C ASN A 185 -12.57 -9.04 8.50
N ALA A 186 -12.16 -7.87 8.02
CA ALA A 186 -12.97 -7.03 7.15
C ALA A 186 -13.06 -7.58 5.73
N GLU A 187 -14.24 -7.56 5.12
CA GLU A 187 -14.46 -7.93 3.71
C GLU A 187 -15.27 -6.84 3.01
N VAL A 188 -14.58 -5.98 2.27
CA VAL A 188 -15.15 -4.79 1.60
C VAL A 188 -14.96 -4.92 0.09
N TYR A 189 -15.96 -5.45 -0.60
CA TYR A 189 -15.90 -5.63 -2.06
C TYR A 189 -16.73 -4.62 -2.88
N GLY A 190 -17.31 -3.64 -2.20
CA GLY A 190 -18.16 -2.62 -2.80
C GLY A 190 -18.32 -1.45 -1.85
N ALA A 191 -18.65 -0.27 -2.39
CA ALA A 191 -18.86 0.92 -1.58
C ALA A 191 -19.98 0.75 -0.53
N SER A 192 -20.96 -0.13 -0.78
CA SER A 192 -22.00 -0.51 0.19
C SER A 192 -21.49 -1.35 1.36
N HIS A 193 -20.23 -1.80 1.40
CA HIS A 193 -19.69 -2.54 2.54
C HIS A 193 -18.99 -1.65 3.58
N LEU A 194 -18.91 -0.34 3.33
CA LEU A 194 -18.19 0.60 4.16
C LEU A 194 -18.97 1.90 4.30
N LEU A 195 -19.18 2.35 5.54
CA LEU A 195 -19.67 3.69 5.82
C LEU A 195 -18.74 4.40 6.79
N VAL A 196 -18.24 5.57 6.38
CA VAL A 196 -17.42 6.44 7.23
C VAL A 196 -18.19 7.73 7.47
N ILE A 197 -18.59 7.96 8.72
CA ILE A 197 -19.30 9.20 9.12
C ILE A 197 -18.41 9.99 10.07
N GLY A 198 -18.20 11.26 9.77
CA GLY A 198 -17.47 12.16 10.65
C GLY A 198 -17.18 13.52 10.02
N PRO A 199 -16.58 14.43 10.82
CA PRO A 199 -16.29 14.25 12.24
C PRO A 199 -17.58 14.33 13.09
N ILE A 200 -17.79 13.34 13.98
CA ILE A 200 -18.97 13.26 14.87
C ILE A 200 -18.59 12.88 16.30
N GLY A 201 -19.54 13.11 17.21
CA GLY A 201 -19.43 12.71 18.62
C GLY A 201 -18.46 13.56 19.44
N SER A 202 -18.21 13.10 20.67
CA SER A 202 -17.46 13.86 21.69
C SER A 202 -16.01 14.16 21.31
N ARG A 203 -15.43 13.35 20.43
CA ARG A 203 -14.04 13.48 19.95
C ARG A 203 -13.92 14.20 18.60
N ASN A 204 -15.03 14.61 18.00
CA ASN A 204 -15.05 15.20 16.65
C ASN A 204 -14.24 14.35 15.65
N SER A 205 -14.52 13.04 15.63
CA SER A 205 -13.75 12.03 14.90
C SER A 205 -14.61 11.27 13.91
N PHE A 206 -13.98 10.59 12.96
CA PHE A 206 -14.67 9.66 12.06
C PHE A 206 -14.99 8.35 12.77
N THR A 207 -16.16 7.79 12.43
CA THR A 207 -16.62 6.45 12.82
C THR A 207 -16.74 5.62 11.55
N THR A 208 -16.07 4.47 11.53
CA THR A 208 -16.07 3.55 10.41
C THR A 208 -16.94 2.35 10.76
N PHE A 209 -17.94 2.10 9.93
CA PHE A 209 -18.76 0.91 9.95
C PHE A 209 -18.38 0.09 8.71
N PHE A 210 -18.12 -1.20 8.87
CA PHE A 210 -17.77 -2.06 7.74
C PHE A 210 -18.36 -3.45 7.91
N ARG A 211 -18.60 -4.11 6.78
CA ARG A 211 -18.94 -5.53 6.72
C ARG A 211 -17.71 -6.38 7.05
N ASP A 212 -17.86 -7.30 7.97
CA ASP A 212 -16.85 -8.33 8.24
C ASP A 212 -17.18 -9.67 7.57
N LYS A 213 -16.25 -10.61 7.64
CA LYS A 213 -16.36 -11.96 7.06
C LYS A 213 -17.57 -12.76 7.55
N ASP A 214 -18.13 -12.41 8.71
CA ASP A 214 -19.31 -13.08 9.27
C ASP A 214 -20.61 -12.47 8.71
N LYS A 215 -20.50 -11.53 7.75
CA LYS A 215 -21.61 -10.75 7.21
C LYS A 215 -22.31 -9.94 8.29
N GLU A 216 -21.55 -9.39 9.23
CA GLU A 216 -22.05 -8.49 10.27
C GLU A 216 -21.38 -7.12 10.17
N ILE A 217 -22.02 -6.11 10.77
CA ILE A 217 -21.43 -4.77 10.88
C ILE A 217 -20.49 -4.74 12.08
N THR A 218 -19.20 -4.50 11.81
CA THR A 218 -18.21 -4.11 12.80
C THR A 218 -17.99 -2.60 12.76
N VAL A 219 -17.84 -2.00 13.94
CA VAL A 219 -17.69 -0.55 14.12
C VAL A 219 -16.34 -0.24 14.74
N ARG A 220 -15.66 0.77 14.18
CA ARG A 220 -14.46 1.38 14.72
C ARG A 220 -14.72 2.86 15.01
N CYS A 221 -14.52 3.25 16.27
CA CYS A 221 -14.71 4.62 16.73
C CYS A 221 -13.65 4.96 17.79
N GLY A 222 -12.55 5.60 17.35
CA GLY A 222 -11.37 5.81 18.20
C GLY A 222 -10.87 4.49 18.78
N CYS A 223 -10.70 4.40 20.10
CA CYS A 223 -10.27 3.17 20.77
C CYS A 223 -11.32 2.04 20.80
N PHE A 224 -12.57 2.30 20.41
CA PHE A 224 -13.58 1.24 20.35
C PHE A 224 -13.44 0.48 19.04
N GLN A 225 -13.45 -0.85 19.15
CA GLN A 225 -13.68 -1.74 18.03
C GLN A 225 -14.59 -2.89 18.50
N GLY A 226 -15.61 -3.22 17.73
CA GLY A 226 -16.53 -4.29 18.06
C GLY A 226 -17.77 -4.33 17.19
N LYS A 227 -18.60 -5.35 17.39
CA LYS A 227 -19.87 -5.54 16.65
C LYS A 227 -20.86 -4.41 16.94
N PHE A 228 -21.78 -4.19 16.01
CA PHE A 228 -22.79 -3.13 16.04
C PHE A 228 -23.50 -2.98 17.39
N ASP A 229 -24.06 -4.05 17.95
CA ASP A 229 -24.81 -3.96 19.20
C ASP A 229 -23.93 -3.55 20.39
N LYS A 230 -22.68 -4.05 20.42
CA LYS A 230 -21.70 -3.65 21.43
C LYS A 230 -21.28 -2.19 21.28
N PHE A 231 -21.28 -1.65 20.07
CA PHE A 231 -21.07 -0.23 19.86
C PHE A 231 -22.22 0.59 20.46
N ILE A 232 -23.48 0.19 20.22
CA ILE A 232 -24.66 0.88 20.78
C ILE A 232 -24.67 0.83 22.31
N GLU A 233 -24.39 -0.34 22.90
CA GLU A 233 -24.22 -0.50 24.36
C GLU A 233 -23.14 0.45 24.88
N LYS A 234 -21.96 0.48 24.24
CA LYS A 234 -20.86 1.35 24.66
C LYS A 234 -21.19 2.84 24.55
N VAL A 235 -21.91 3.23 23.50
CA VAL A 235 -22.41 4.61 23.34
C VAL A 235 -23.35 4.98 24.48
N GLN A 236 -24.27 4.10 24.87
CA GLN A 236 -25.16 4.31 26.01
C GLN A 236 -24.36 4.45 27.31
N GLU A 237 -23.45 3.52 27.60
CA GLU A 237 -22.64 3.54 28.82
C GLU A 237 -21.80 4.82 28.95
N THR A 238 -21.23 5.29 27.84
CA THR A 238 -20.26 6.40 27.85
C THR A 238 -20.94 7.76 27.77
N HIS A 239 -22.07 7.84 27.07
CA HIS A 239 -22.67 9.12 26.68
C HIS A 239 -24.14 9.30 27.09
N GLY A 240 -24.78 8.27 27.69
CA GLY A 240 -26.17 8.33 28.12
C GLY A 240 -27.10 8.82 27.01
N ASP A 241 -27.94 9.82 27.32
CA ASP A 241 -28.84 10.47 26.35
C ASP A 241 -28.34 11.84 25.88
N SER A 242 -27.02 12.05 25.93
CA SER A 242 -26.42 13.29 25.43
C SER A 242 -26.59 13.44 23.92
N ARG A 243 -26.42 14.68 23.42
CA ARG A 243 -26.36 14.97 21.98
C ARG A 243 -25.34 14.08 21.24
N TYR A 244 -24.21 13.73 21.87
CA TYR A 244 -23.21 12.86 21.26
C TYR A 244 -23.72 11.43 21.08
N ALA A 245 -24.44 10.88 22.06
CA ALA A 245 -25.07 9.58 21.94
C ALA A 245 -26.10 9.56 20.80
N MET A 246 -26.92 10.62 20.70
CA MET A 246 -27.89 10.77 19.61
C MET A 246 -27.21 10.75 18.23
N VAL A 247 -26.12 11.51 18.05
CA VAL A 247 -25.38 11.54 16.77
C VAL A 247 -24.80 10.16 16.42
N TYR A 248 -24.19 9.46 17.39
CA TYR A 248 -23.67 8.11 17.15
C TYR A 248 -24.76 7.09 16.82
N ARG A 249 -25.92 7.15 17.50
CA ARG A 249 -27.06 6.28 17.20
C ARG A 249 -27.61 6.56 15.79
N VAL A 250 -27.77 7.82 15.40
CA VAL A 250 -28.19 8.17 14.02
C VAL A 250 -27.19 7.64 12.99
N ALA A 251 -25.89 7.83 13.21
CA ALA A 251 -24.86 7.29 12.33
C ALA A 251 -24.93 5.76 12.21
N ALA A 252 -25.18 5.07 13.32
CA ALA A 252 -25.34 3.63 13.36
C ALA A 252 -26.61 3.17 12.62
N GLU A 253 -27.74 3.86 12.75
CA GLU A 253 -28.95 3.55 11.98
C GLU A 253 -28.73 3.75 10.47
N VAL A 254 -28.00 4.79 10.06
CA VAL A 254 -27.60 4.95 8.65
C VAL A 254 -26.73 3.77 8.21
N ALA A 255 -25.75 3.35 9.02
CA ALA A 255 -24.90 2.20 8.73
C ALA A 255 -25.71 0.91 8.57
N LYS A 256 -26.71 0.69 9.42
CA LYS A 256 -27.56 -0.50 9.39
C LYS A 256 -28.39 -0.63 8.11
N VAL A 257 -28.76 0.50 7.51
CA VAL A 257 -29.50 0.53 6.24
C VAL A 257 -28.57 0.56 5.02
N HIS A 258 -27.41 1.20 5.15
CA HIS A 258 -26.46 1.37 4.07
C HIS A 258 -25.60 0.12 3.82
N ILE A 259 -25.16 -0.54 4.90
CA ILE A 259 -24.20 -1.64 4.78
C ILE A 259 -24.90 -2.90 4.29
N ASP A 260 -24.49 -3.35 3.10
CA ASP A 260 -24.97 -4.58 2.51
C ASP A 260 -24.34 -5.79 3.22
N LEU A 261 -25.19 -6.69 3.73
CA LEU A 261 -24.76 -7.90 4.43
C LEU A 261 -25.01 -9.17 3.59
N ASP A 262 -25.62 -9.06 2.40
CA ASP A 262 -25.95 -10.23 1.56
C ASP A 262 -24.76 -10.74 0.73
#